data_AF-A0A7X8IME9-F1
#
_entry.id   AF-A0A7X8IME9-F1
#
_cell.length_a   1.000
_cell.length_b   1.000
_cell.length_c   1.000
_cell.angle_alpha   90.00
_cell.angle_beta   90.00
_cell.angle_gamma   90.00
#
_symmetry.space_group_name_H-M   'P 1'
#
loop_
_entity.id
_entity.type
_entity.pdbx_description
1 polymer ?
#
loop_
_entity_poly.entity_id
_entity_poly.type
_entity_poly.pdbx_seq_one_letter_code
_entity_poly.pdbx_strand_id
1 'polypeptide(L)'
;MFINAFSPEQSATGKMENGRDVILLYVKEFAREYRTVKEAGLTRYQYNWFHNDEKNAYVLQVSWADEVHIAIRFEQQHFALLAAMVEPKDVILTSIPITELVSNAKQNGLSILDLTGPAVTFSQMIFDDPQQYLTPEDRMPSSLSRPPQN
;
A
#
# COMPACT_ATOMS: atom_id res chain seq x y z
N MET A 1 -17.13 15.37 1.05
CA MET A 1 -16.78 14.77 2.35
C MET A 1 -15.27 14.77 2.43
N PHE A 2 -14.65 15.49 3.37
CA PHE A 2 -13.21 15.44 3.56
C PHE A 2 -12.87 14.11 4.21
N ILE A 3 -12.38 13.15 3.43
CA ILE A 3 -11.83 11.92 3.98
C ILE A 3 -10.42 12.30 4.44
N ASN A 4 -10.17 12.22 5.75
CA ASN A 4 -8.81 12.35 6.25
C ASN A 4 -7.98 11.22 5.63
N ALA A 5 -6.93 11.58 4.89
CA ALA A 5 -6.03 10.61 4.29
C ALA A 5 -4.93 10.26 5.31
N PHE A 6 -4.67 8.97 5.49
CA PHE A 6 -3.69 8.43 6.42
C PHE A 6 -2.44 8.00 5.66
N SER A 7 -1.26 8.27 6.20
CA SER A 7 -0.01 7.76 5.62
C SER A 7 0.39 6.46 6.32
N PRO A 8 0.80 5.40 5.60
CA PRO A 8 1.26 4.16 6.23
C PRO A 8 2.47 4.43 7.15
N GLU A 9 2.47 3.85 8.35
CA GLU A 9 3.60 3.94 9.28
C GLU A 9 4.72 2.98 8.87
N GLN A 10 4.36 1.83 8.28
CA GLN A 10 5.30 0.88 7.71
C GLN A 10 4.76 0.39 6.37
N SER A 11 5.68 0.12 5.45
CA SER A 11 5.37 -0.51 4.18
C SER A 11 6.39 -1.60 3.87
N ALA A 12 5.94 -2.66 3.22
CA ALA A 12 6.79 -3.75 2.76
C ALA A 12 6.24 -4.31 1.44
N THR A 13 7.10 -4.99 0.69
CA THR A 13 6.71 -5.78 -0.47
C THR A 13 6.86 -7.27 -0.17
N GLY A 14 6.10 -8.09 -0.89
CA GLY A 14 6.18 -9.53 -0.79
C GLY A 14 5.53 -10.23 -1.97
N LYS A 15 5.43 -11.55 -1.88
CA LYS A 15 4.68 -12.38 -2.82
C LYS A 15 3.61 -13.15 -2.07
N MET A 16 2.39 -13.16 -2.62
CA MET A 16 1.32 -14.05 -2.17
C MET A 16 1.66 -15.51 -2.50
N GLU A 17 0.94 -16.46 -1.90
CA GLU A 17 1.09 -17.89 -2.19
C GLU A 17 0.91 -18.24 -3.67
N ASN A 18 0.08 -17.47 -4.40
CA ASN A 18 -0.12 -17.62 -5.84
C ASN A 18 0.95 -16.91 -6.70
N GLY A 19 2.03 -16.43 -6.09
CA GLY A 19 3.18 -15.81 -6.77
C GLY A 19 3.02 -14.34 -7.15
N ARG A 20 1.83 -13.75 -6.94
CA ARG A 20 1.57 -12.34 -7.24
C ARG A 20 2.28 -11.41 -6.27
N ASP A 21 2.88 -10.34 -6.81
CA ASP A 21 3.49 -9.28 -6.03
C ASP A 21 2.44 -8.47 -5.28
N VAL A 22 2.75 -8.14 -4.03
CA VAL A 22 1.85 -7.45 -3.12
C VAL A 22 2.60 -6.41 -2.31
N ILE A 23 1.93 -5.29 -2.04
CA ILE A 23 2.37 -4.33 -1.02
C ILE A 23 1.58 -4.56 0.26
N LEU A 24 2.29 -4.64 1.38
CA LEU A 24 1.72 -4.69 2.72
C LEU A 24 1.90 -3.32 3.37
N LEU A 25 0.81 -2.74 3.85
CA LEU A 25 0.75 -1.42 4.46
C LEU A 25 0.21 -1.54 5.87
N TYR A 26 1.00 -1.07 6.83
CA TYR A 26 0.54 -0.90 8.20
C TYR A 26 -0.02 0.50 8.38
N VAL A 27 -1.32 0.57 8.66
CA VAL A 27 -2.05 1.81 8.96
C VAL A 27 -2.69 1.61 10.33
N LYS A 28 -2.20 2.35 11.33
CA LYS A 28 -2.62 2.19 12.72
C LYS A 28 -4.12 2.45 12.90
N GLU A 29 -4.63 3.45 12.22
CA GLU A 29 -6.04 3.87 12.29
C GLU A 29 -6.98 2.78 11.77
N PHE A 30 -6.54 1.97 10.79
CA PHE A 30 -7.31 0.90 10.15
C PHE A 30 -7.89 -0.13 11.14
N ALA A 31 -7.34 -0.22 12.36
CA ALA A 31 -7.89 -1.09 13.41
C ALA A 31 -9.37 -0.79 13.71
N ARG A 32 -9.80 0.46 13.52
CA ARG A 32 -11.20 0.88 13.71
C ARG A 32 -12.05 0.47 12.52
N GLU A 33 -11.62 0.81 11.31
CA GLU A 33 -12.33 0.51 10.06
C GLU A 33 -12.46 -1.00 9.86
N TYR A 34 -11.41 -1.77 10.11
CA TYR A 34 -11.44 -3.24 10.07
C TYR A 34 -12.48 -3.81 11.01
N ARG A 35 -12.55 -3.32 12.26
CA ARG A 35 -13.55 -3.77 13.24
C ARG A 35 -14.96 -3.48 12.75
N THR A 36 -15.22 -2.26 12.29
CA THR A 36 -16.52 -1.88 11.74
C THR A 36 -16.92 -2.77 10.57
N VAL A 37 -16.04 -2.96 9.58
CA VAL A 37 -16.28 -3.81 8.41
C VAL A 37 -16.57 -5.25 8.82
N LYS A 38 -15.78 -5.81 9.74
CA LYS A 38 -15.90 -7.19 10.18
C LYS A 38 -17.15 -7.45 11.02
N GLU A 39 -17.45 -6.56 11.97
CA GLU A 39 -18.64 -6.67 12.83
C GLU A 39 -19.93 -6.45 12.05
N ALA A 40 -19.93 -5.53 11.08
CA ALA A 40 -21.07 -5.29 10.19
C ALA A 40 -21.19 -6.32 9.05
N GLY A 41 -20.21 -7.21 8.86
CA GLY A 41 -20.21 -8.21 7.80
C GLY A 41 -20.15 -7.60 6.39
N LEU A 42 -19.52 -6.44 6.22
CA LEU A 42 -19.40 -5.78 4.92
C LEU A 42 -18.38 -6.53 4.06
N THR A 43 -18.83 -7.05 2.90
CA THR A 43 -18.02 -7.92 2.05
C THR A 43 -17.67 -7.31 0.69
N ARG A 44 -18.33 -6.21 0.31
CA ARG A 44 -18.11 -5.51 -0.96
C ARG A 44 -17.44 -4.16 -0.70
N TYR A 45 -16.36 -3.91 -1.42
CA TYR A 45 -15.66 -2.64 -1.41
C TYR A 45 -15.39 -2.16 -2.83
N GLN A 46 -15.26 -0.85 -2.97
CA GLN A 46 -14.73 -0.19 -4.14
C GLN A 46 -13.43 0.48 -3.75
N TYR A 47 -12.53 0.67 -4.70
CA TYR A 47 -11.31 1.43 -4.49
C TYR A 47 -11.04 2.31 -5.69
N ASN A 48 -10.36 3.42 -5.46
CA ASN A 48 -9.89 4.32 -6.48
C ASN A 48 -8.45 4.74 -6.17
N TRP A 49 -7.65 4.88 -7.21
CA TRP A 49 -6.30 5.42 -7.15
C TRP A 49 -6.25 6.74 -7.88
N PHE A 50 -5.74 7.78 -7.25
CA PHE A 50 -5.61 9.10 -7.87
C PHE A 50 -4.47 9.92 -7.26
N HIS A 51 -4.03 10.94 -7.99
CA HIS A 51 -3.18 11.99 -7.44
C HIS A 51 -4.01 13.03 -6.72
N ASN A 52 -3.43 13.65 -5.68
CA ASN A 52 -3.96 14.93 -5.23
C ASN A 52 -3.76 16.03 -6.29
N ASP A 53 -4.45 17.15 -6.14
CA ASP A 53 -4.42 18.25 -7.11
C ASP A 53 -3.00 18.79 -7.38
N GLU A 54 -2.13 18.71 -6.37
CA GLU A 54 -0.73 19.16 -6.42
C GLU A 54 0.22 18.13 -7.07
N LYS A 55 -0.26 16.92 -7.36
CA LYS A 55 0.52 15.78 -7.91
C LYS A 55 1.77 15.42 -7.10
N ASN A 56 1.77 15.73 -5.80
CA ASN A 56 2.86 15.41 -4.89
C ASN A 56 2.55 14.20 -4.01
N ALA A 57 1.35 13.62 -4.12
CA ALA A 57 0.96 12.41 -3.42
C ALA A 57 -0.01 11.55 -4.22
N TYR A 58 0.14 10.24 -4.11
CA TYR A 58 -0.88 9.28 -4.54
C TYR A 58 -1.83 8.97 -3.39
N VAL A 59 -3.10 8.76 -3.72
CA VAL A 59 -4.13 8.40 -2.76
C VAL A 59 -4.79 7.10 -3.22
N LEU A 60 -4.74 6.08 -2.36
CA LEU A 60 -5.62 4.91 -2.44
C LEU A 60 -6.84 5.18 -1.59
N GLN A 61 -7.98 5.40 -2.21
CA GLN A 61 -9.26 5.48 -1.52
C GLN A 61 -9.95 4.12 -1.58
N VAL A 62 -10.49 3.65 -0.46
CA VAL A 62 -11.30 2.44 -0.37
C VAL A 62 -12.61 2.77 0.36
N SER A 63 -13.73 2.31 -0.19
CA SER A 63 -15.06 2.44 0.41
C SER A 63 -15.77 1.09 0.49
N TRP A 64 -16.37 0.77 1.64
CA TRP A 64 -17.27 -0.38 1.80
C TRP A 64 -18.71 0.09 1.88
N ALA A 65 -19.52 -0.32 0.91
CA ALA A 65 -20.96 -0.01 0.83
C ALA A 65 -21.31 1.47 1.13
N ASP A 66 -20.39 2.39 0.83
CA ASP A 66 -20.46 3.83 1.16
C ASP A 66 -20.58 4.19 2.65
N GLU A 67 -20.36 3.24 3.56
CA GLU A 67 -20.40 3.47 5.02
C GLU A 67 -19.01 3.67 5.63
N VAL A 68 -18.07 2.80 5.27
CA VAL A 68 -16.68 2.85 5.76
C VAL A 68 -15.79 3.35 4.65
N HIS A 69 -15.05 4.42 4.90
CA HIS A 69 -14.16 5.04 3.92
C HIS A 69 -12.77 5.22 4.53
N ILE A 70 -11.75 4.80 3.80
CA ILE A 70 -10.35 5.06 4.13
C ILE A 70 -9.68 5.67 2.91
N ALA A 71 -8.84 6.66 3.14
CA ALA A 71 -7.92 7.18 2.13
C ALA A 71 -6.50 7.00 2.65
N ILE A 72 -5.63 6.44 1.83
CA ILE A 72 -4.23 6.19 2.15
C ILE A 72 -3.38 7.06 1.26
N ARG A 73 -2.64 7.98 1.86
CA ARG A 73 -1.76 8.92 1.17
C ARG A 73 -0.34 8.37 1.13
N PHE A 74 0.18 8.20 -0.07
CA PHE A 74 1.57 7.88 -0.33
C PHE A 74 2.28 9.17 -0.71
N GLU A 75 3.12 9.68 0.19
CA GLU A 75 4.02 10.80 -0.12
C GLU A 75 5.13 10.38 -1.09
N GLN A 76 5.82 11.34 -1.70
CA GLN A 76 6.90 11.12 -2.68
C GLN A 76 7.95 10.09 -2.24
N GLN A 77 8.28 10.02 -0.95
CA GLN A 77 9.23 9.02 -0.41
C GLN A 77 8.82 7.56 -0.68
N HIS A 78 7.53 7.31 -0.94
CA HIS A 78 6.99 5.99 -1.25
C HIS A 78 6.88 5.72 -2.76
N PHE A 79 7.20 6.68 -3.63
CA PHE A 79 6.99 6.52 -5.08
C PHE A 79 7.90 5.45 -5.67
N ALA A 80 9.16 5.37 -5.21
CA ALA A 80 10.09 4.33 -5.64
C ALA A 80 9.57 2.92 -5.31
N LEU A 81 8.90 2.77 -4.17
CA LEU A 81 8.25 1.52 -3.75
C LEU A 81 7.09 1.16 -4.68
N LEU A 82 6.23 2.12 -5.00
CA LEU A 82 5.10 1.94 -5.91
C LEU A 82 5.56 1.60 -7.33
N ALA A 83 6.61 2.26 -7.82
CA ALA A 83 7.19 2.03 -9.15
C ALA A 83 7.86 0.66 -9.27
N ALA A 84 8.55 0.20 -8.22
CA ALA A 84 9.29 -1.07 -8.22
C ALA A 84 8.40 -2.31 -8.35
N MET A 85 7.12 -2.22 -7.97
CA MET A 85 6.19 -3.36 -8.01
C MET A 85 5.45 -3.50 -9.35
N VAL A 86 5.84 -2.75 -10.39
CA VAL A 86 5.12 -2.74 -11.68
C VAL A 86 3.62 -2.57 -11.46
N GLU A 87 3.27 -1.53 -10.69
CA GLU A 87 1.88 -1.21 -10.29
C GLU A 87 1.29 -2.30 -9.37
N PRO A 88 1.22 -2.09 -8.04
CA PRO A 88 0.75 -3.12 -7.12
C PRO A 88 -0.69 -3.50 -7.43
N LYS A 89 -0.85 -4.67 -8.08
CA LYS A 89 -2.17 -5.26 -8.37
C LYS A 89 -2.84 -5.80 -7.12
N ASP A 90 -2.05 -6.08 -6.09
CA ASP A 90 -2.53 -6.52 -4.80
C ASP A 90 -1.97 -5.60 -3.69
N VAL A 91 -2.84 -5.11 -2.81
CA VAL A 91 -2.49 -4.34 -1.60
C VAL A 91 -3.10 -5.07 -0.42
N ILE A 92 -2.35 -5.16 0.65
CA ILE A 92 -2.84 -5.62 1.95
C ILE A 92 -2.75 -4.45 2.91
N LEU A 93 -3.88 -4.10 3.52
CA LEU A 93 -3.92 -3.17 4.64
C LEU A 93 -3.96 -3.98 5.93
N THR A 94 -3.16 -3.61 6.91
CA THR A 94 -3.16 -4.21 8.24
C THR A 94 -3.08 -3.15 9.32
N SER A 95 -3.63 -3.44 10.49
CA SER A 95 -3.40 -2.65 11.71
C SER A 95 -2.40 -3.30 12.68
N ILE A 96 -1.72 -4.37 12.25
CA ILE A 96 -0.59 -4.95 12.99
C ILE A 96 0.71 -4.42 12.38
N PRO A 97 1.67 -3.91 13.18
CA PRO A 97 2.99 -3.54 12.68
C PRO A 97 3.66 -4.68 11.90
N ILE A 98 4.21 -4.38 10.72
CA ILE A 98 4.91 -5.37 9.88
C ILE A 98 6.08 -6.01 10.65
N THR A 99 6.79 -5.22 11.46
CA THR A 99 7.86 -5.72 12.34
C THR A 99 7.38 -6.79 13.34
N GLU A 100 6.14 -6.66 13.83
CA GLU A 100 5.52 -7.63 14.73
C GLU A 100 5.13 -8.90 13.96
N LEU A 101 4.51 -8.75 12.78
CA LEU A 101 4.19 -9.88 11.90
C LEU A 101 5.42 -10.73 11.58
N VAL A 102 6.53 -10.07 11.20
CA VAL A 102 7.81 -10.74 10.92
C VAL A 102 8.39 -11.41 12.15
N SER A 103 8.32 -10.75 13.32
CA SER A 103 8.83 -11.33 14.57
C SER A 103 8.05 -12.58 14.97
N ASN A 104 6.71 -12.54 14.85
CA ASN A 104 5.84 -13.67 15.14
C ASN A 104 6.11 -14.84 14.18
N ALA A 105 6.27 -14.57 12.88
CA ALA A 105 6.61 -15.60 11.91
C ALA A 105 7.95 -16.28 12.27
N LYS A 106 8.99 -15.49 12.58
CA LYS A 106 10.30 -16.02 12.98
C LYS A 106 10.26 -16.84 14.25
N GLN A 107 9.55 -16.38 15.28
CA GLN A 107 9.43 -17.09 16.56
C GLN A 107 8.73 -18.44 16.42
N ASN A 108 7.78 -18.54 15.48
CA ASN A 108 7.05 -19.77 15.20
C ASN A 108 7.69 -20.63 14.09
N GLY A 109 8.86 -20.25 13.58
CA GLY A 109 9.56 -20.97 12.51
C GLY A 109 8.83 -20.95 11.16
N LEU A 110 7.96 -19.95 10.93
CA LEU A 110 7.19 -19.80 9.72
C LEU A 110 7.96 -18.99 8.67
N SER A 111 7.83 -19.40 7.40
CA SER A 111 8.33 -18.65 6.23
C SER A 111 7.29 -17.67 5.66
N ILE A 112 6.08 -17.64 6.24
CA ILE A 112 4.94 -16.84 5.80
C ILE A 112 4.46 -15.93 6.93
N LEU A 113 3.95 -14.75 6.57
CA LEU A 113 3.31 -13.85 7.52
C LEU A 113 1.86 -14.29 7.75
N ASP A 114 1.48 -14.48 9.01
CA ASP A 114 0.09 -14.73 9.38
C ASP A 114 -0.71 -13.42 9.35
N LEU A 115 -1.65 -13.32 8.41
CA LEU A 115 -2.52 -12.17 8.22
C LEU A 115 -3.98 -12.49 8.57
N THR A 116 -4.24 -13.51 9.39
CA THR A 116 -5.58 -13.83 9.90
C THR A 116 -6.18 -12.75 10.81
N GLY A 117 -5.33 -11.85 11.31
CA GLY A 117 -5.69 -10.70 12.14
C GLY A 117 -6.39 -9.56 11.38
N PRO A 118 -6.31 -8.31 11.88
CA PRO A 118 -6.92 -7.14 11.26
C PRO A 118 -6.22 -6.73 9.97
N ALA A 119 -6.44 -7.52 8.91
CA ALA A 119 -5.93 -7.28 7.56
C ALA A 119 -7.01 -7.49 6.48
N VAL A 120 -6.89 -6.74 5.38
CA VAL A 120 -7.74 -6.89 4.18
C VAL A 120 -6.87 -6.82 2.93
N THR A 121 -7.11 -7.74 2.01
CA THR A 121 -6.45 -7.79 0.70
C THR A 121 -7.37 -7.22 -0.38
N PHE A 122 -6.85 -6.25 -1.13
CA PHE A 122 -7.42 -5.66 -2.32
C PHE A 122 -6.71 -6.27 -3.52
N SER A 123 -7.45 -6.98 -4.37
CA SER A 123 -6.87 -7.72 -5.49
C SER A 123 -7.30 -7.18 -6.85
N GLN A 124 -6.42 -7.37 -7.84
CA GLN A 124 -6.60 -6.94 -9.23
C GLN A 124 -6.88 -5.44 -9.34
N MET A 125 -6.13 -4.65 -8.58
CA MET A 125 -6.31 -3.21 -8.62
C MET A 125 -5.96 -2.65 -9.99
N ILE A 126 -6.86 -1.80 -10.49
CA ILE A 126 -6.62 -1.00 -11.69
C ILE A 126 -5.83 0.23 -11.25
N PHE A 127 -4.64 0.39 -11.81
CA PHE A 127 -3.77 1.53 -11.57
C PHE A 127 -3.82 2.44 -12.81
N ASP A 128 -4.10 3.73 -12.62
CA ASP A 128 -3.89 4.73 -13.67
C ASP A 128 -2.40 5.13 -13.64
N ASP A 129 -1.66 4.79 -14.70
CA ASP A 129 -0.19 4.82 -14.84
C ASP A 129 0.51 5.95 -14.06
N PRO A 130 1.52 5.64 -13.21
CA PRO A 130 2.23 6.66 -12.46
C PRO A 130 3.36 7.35 -13.23
N GLN A 131 3.87 6.74 -14.31
CA GLN A 131 5.04 7.18 -15.07
C GLN A 131 4.77 8.46 -15.89
N GLN A 132 3.54 8.64 -16.37
CA GLN A 132 3.11 9.89 -17.01
C GLN A 132 3.23 11.12 -16.08
N TYR A 133 3.47 10.93 -14.78
CA TYR A 133 3.52 11.99 -13.78
C TYR A 133 4.89 12.19 -13.11
N LEU A 134 5.87 11.31 -13.37
CA LEU A 134 7.27 11.56 -13.00
C LEU A 134 7.88 12.56 -13.97
N THR A 135 8.47 13.64 -13.44
CA THR A 135 9.28 14.54 -14.27
C THR A 135 10.49 13.77 -14.82
N PRO A 136 11.07 14.17 -15.97
CA PRO A 136 12.24 13.49 -16.53
C PRO A 136 13.42 13.33 -15.54
N GLU A 137 13.50 14.18 -14.53
CA GLU A 137 14.54 14.19 -13.49
C GLU A 137 14.35 13.06 -12.46
N ASP A 138 13.11 12.68 -12.16
CA ASP A 138 12.76 11.59 -11.23
C ASP A 138 12.88 10.19 -11.86
N ARG A 139 13.09 10.13 -13.18
CA ARG A 139 13.15 8.87 -13.95
C ARG A 139 14.54 8.22 -13.97
N MET A 140 15.54 8.83 -13.33
CA MET A 140 16.90 8.30 -13.30
C MET A 140 17.14 7.43 -12.05
N PRO A 141 17.53 6.14 -12.19
CA PRO A 141 18.13 5.43 -11.08
C PRO A 141 19.46 6.11 -10.71
N SER A 142 19.69 6.36 -9.42
CA SER A 142 20.84 7.09 -8.84
C SER A 142 22.21 6.41 -9.03
N SER A 143 22.42 5.70 -10.13
CA SER A 143 23.63 4.95 -10.42
C SER A 143 24.15 5.24 -11.83
N LEU A 144 24.26 6.50 -12.23
CA LEU A 144 25.07 6.93 -13.40
C LEU A 144 25.53 8.40 -13.22
N SER A 145 26.11 8.71 -12.06
CA SER A 145 26.85 9.97 -11.84
C SER A 145 28.28 9.68 -11.42
N ARG A 146 29.09 9.16 -12.36
CA ARG A 146 30.54 9.39 -12.33
C ARG A 146 30.99 9.76 -13.74
N PRO A 147 31.54 10.96 -13.96
CA PRO A 147 32.26 11.23 -15.19
C PRO A 147 33.58 10.43 -15.19
N PRO A 148 34.11 10.02 -16.35
CA PRO A 148 35.43 9.40 -16.43
C PRO A 148 36.48 10.44 -16.02
N GLN A 149 37.28 10.12 -15.00
CA GLN A 149 38.51 10.85 -14.73
C GLN A 149 39.55 10.38 -15.75
N ASN A 150 39.91 11.27 -16.68
CA ASN A 150 41.15 11.21 -17.44
C ASN A 150 42.31 11.71 -16.58
#